data_AF-A0A2P6PDT7-F1
#
_entry.id   AF-A0A2P6PDT7-F1
#
_cell.length_a   1.000
_cell.length_b   1.000
_cell.length_c   1.000
_cell.angle_alpha   90.00
_cell.angle_beta   90.00
_cell.angle_gamma   90.00
#
_symmetry.space_group_name_H-M   'P 1'
#
loop_
_entity.id
_entity.type
_entity.pdbx_description
1 polymer ?
#
loop_
_entity_poly.entity_id
_entity_poly.type
_entity_poly.pdbx_seq_one_letter_code
_entity_poly.pdbx_strand_id
1 'polypeptide(L)'
;MIAAASDVIWGNKAACGRKYTVKCIGGTNQGVPQPCKGNSVVVKIVDYCPPGCHGTIDLSKEAFSAIANPDAGKIKIEYTQV
;
A
#
# COMPACT_ATOMS: atom_id res chain seq x y z
N MET A 1 -10.31 -0.96 -4.98
CA MET A 1 -9.39 -2.05 -4.58
C MET A 1 -9.30 -2.12 -3.06
N ILE A 2 -8.59 -3.10 -2.49
CA ILE A 2 -8.54 -3.35 -1.04
C ILE A 2 -7.10 -3.38 -0.52
N ALA A 3 -6.95 -3.19 0.79
CA ALA A 3 -5.67 -3.28 1.48
C ALA A 3 -5.84 -3.72 2.95
N ALA A 4 -4.76 -4.19 3.55
CA ALA A 4 -4.64 -4.41 5.00
C ALA A 4 -3.86 -3.26 5.65
N ALA A 5 -4.26 -2.86 6.86
CA ALA A 5 -3.63 -1.78 7.61
C ALA A 5 -2.66 -2.31 8.66
N SER A 6 -1.46 -1.76 8.73
CA SER A 6 -0.54 -1.98 9.85
C SER A 6 -0.99 -1.22 11.11
N ASP A 7 -0.31 -1.44 12.23
CA ASP A 7 -0.57 -0.74 13.50
C ASP A 7 -0.56 0.79 13.39
N VAL A 8 0.17 1.35 12.41
CA VAL A 8 0.19 2.80 12.12
C VAL A 8 -1.21 3.33 11.79
N ILE A 9 -2.04 2.52 11.12
CA ILE A 9 -3.36 2.92 10.64
C ILE A 9 -4.48 2.19 11.39
N TRP A 10 -4.26 0.93 11.78
CA TRP A 10 -5.28 -0.02 12.22
C TRP A 10 -6.23 0.52 13.30
N GLY A 11 -5.67 1.20 14.31
CA GLY A 11 -6.44 1.88 15.34
C GLY A 11 -7.45 0.96 16.05
N ASN A 12 -7.05 -0.27 16.38
CA ASN A 12 -7.91 -1.29 16.99
C ASN A 12 -9.24 -1.48 16.23
N LYS A 13 -9.16 -1.84 14.94
CA LYS A 13 -10.29 -2.03 14.00
C LYS A 13 -10.98 -0.74 13.52
N ALA A 14 -10.66 0.43 14.09
CA ALA A 14 -11.25 1.70 13.64
C ALA A 14 -10.87 2.09 12.20
N ALA A 15 -9.84 1.46 11.62
CA ALA A 15 -9.46 1.63 10.22
C ALA A 15 -10.38 0.91 9.22
N CYS A 16 -11.09 -0.15 9.63
CA CYS A 16 -11.93 -0.92 8.72
C CYS A 16 -12.92 -0.01 8.00
N GLY A 17 -12.93 -0.08 6.67
CA GLY A 17 -13.80 0.72 5.83
C GLY A 17 -13.27 2.09 5.43
N ARG A 18 -12.23 2.61 6.09
CA ARG A 18 -11.52 3.83 5.63
C ARG A 18 -10.95 3.62 4.24
N LYS A 19 -10.94 4.68 3.44
CA LYS A 19 -10.37 4.68 2.10
C LYS A 19 -9.13 5.57 2.06
N TYR A 20 -8.16 5.17 1.25
CA TYR A 20 -6.93 5.92 1.04
C TYR A 20 -6.63 6.01 -0.45
N THR A 21 -6.29 7.20 -0.91
CA THR A 21 -5.54 7.38 -2.16
C THR A 21 -4.09 7.04 -1.89
N VAL A 22 -3.50 6.13 -2.67
CA VAL A 22 -2.11 5.66 -2.53
C VAL A 22 -1.36 5.87 -3.83
N LYS A 23 -0.16 6.42 -3.74
CA LYS A 23 0.73 6.70 -4.88
C LYS A 23 2.13 6.15 -4.62
N CYS A 24 2.72 5.51 -5.63
CA CYS A 24 4.13 5.11 -5.59
C CYS A 24 5.04 6.33 -5.77
N ILE A 25 6.03 6.49 -4.90
CA ILE A 25 7.03 7.58 -4.97
C ILE A 25 8.48 7.09 -5.06
N GLY A 26 8.72 5.78 -5.00
CA GLY A 26 10.04 5.20 -5.27
C GLY A 26 10.15 3.73 -4.88
N GLY A 27 11.29 3.13 -5.21
CA GLY A 27 11.64 1.78 -4.80
C GLY A 27 12.24 1.69 -3.40
N THR A 28 12.30 0.46 -2.88
CA THR A 28 13.03 0.13 -1.64
C THR A 28 14.23 -0.79 -1.87
N ASN A 29 14.37 -1.37 -3.07
CA ASN A 29 15.45 -2.27 -3.42
C ASN A 29 16.14 -1.86 -4.74
N GLN A 30 17.27 -2.50 -5.02
CA GLN A 30 18.08 -2.27 -6.21
C GLN A 30 17.68 -3.15 -7.41
N GLY A 31 16.84 -4.18 -7.21
CA GLY A 31 16.43 -5.10 -8.27
C GLY A 31 15.45 -4.47 -9.26
N VAL A 32 14.66 -3.49 -8.83
CA VAL A 32 13.74 -2.73 -9.68
C VAL A 32 13.98 -1.22 -9.47
N PRO A 33 14.88 -0.58 -10.24
CA PRO A 33 15.30 0.80 -9.99
C PRO A 33 14.20 1.84 -10.19
N GLN A 34 13.21 1.57 -11.05
CA GLN A 34 12.08 2.46 -11.32
C GLN A 34 10.75 1.70 -11.23
N PRO A 35 10.26 1.41 -10.02
CA PRO A 35 9.08 0.57 -9.88
C PRO A 35 7.77 1.32 -10.12
N CYS A 36 7.73 2.65 -9.99
CA CYS A 36 6.48 3.41 -10.03
C CYS A 36 5.96 3.63 -11.45
N LYS A 37 4.64 3.52 -11.62
CA LYS A 37 3.94 3.73 -12.90
C LYS A 37 3.37 5.15 -13.07
N GLY A 38 3.54 6.02 -12.09
CA GLY A 38 3.03 7.40 -12.11
C GLY A 38 1.55 7.57 -11.73
N ASN A 39 0.79 6.48 -11.65
CA ASN A 39 -0.63 6.48 -11.27
C ASN A 39 -0.84 6.42 -9.75
N SER A 40 -2.07 6.66 -9.31
CA SER A 40 -2.54 6.46 -7.93
C SER A 40 -3.74 5.52 -7.90
N VAL A 41 -4.01 4.94 -6.74
CA VAL A 41 -5.13 4.02 -6.52
C VAL A 41 -5.91 4.38 -5.26
N VAL A 42 -7.23 4.22 -5.28
CA VAL A 42 -8.05 4.25 -4.06
C VAL A 42 -8.26 2.82 -3.54
N VAL A 43 -7.82 2.58 -2.30
CA VAL A 43 -8.01 1.31 -1.59
C VAL A 43 -8.90 1.48 -0.37
N LYS A 44 -9.70 0.45 -0.06
CA LYS A 44 -10.46 0.34 1.19
C LYS A 44 -9.72 -0.60 2.15
N ILE A 45 -9.56 -0.20 3.40
CA ILE A 45 -9.02 -1.09 4.43
C ILE A 45 -10.08 -2.14 4.79
N VAL A 46 -9.72 -3.41 4.63
CA VAL A 46 -10.62 -4.54 4.93
C VAL A 46 -9.98 -5.58 5.87
N ASP A 47 -8.69 -5.46 6.14
CA ASP A 47 -7.95 -6.43 6.94
C ASP A 47 -6.85 -5.75 7.79
N TYR A 48 -6.29 -6.52 8.72
CA TYR A 48 -5.18 -6.13 9.58
C TYR A 48 -3.90 -6.81 9.13
N CYS A 49 -2.83 -6.02 9.04
CA CYS A 49 -1.47 -6.45 8.69
C CYS A 49 -0.65 -6.46 10.00
N PRO A 50 -0.52 -7.61 10.69
CA PRO A 50 0.15 -7.68 11.99
C PRO A 50 1.66 -7.43 11.89
N PRO A 51 2.36 -7.25 13.03
CA PRO A 51 3.81 -7.18 13.06
C PRO A 51 4.44 -8.34 12.25
N GLY A 52 5.27 -7.99 11.26
CA GLY A 52 5.87 -8.95 10.32
C GLY A 52 5.34 -8.86 8.88
N CYS A 53 4.27 -8.12 8.62
CA CYS A 53 3.77 -7.83 7.27
C CYS A 53 4.56 -6.68 6.57
N HIS A 54 5.55 -6.10 7.25
CA HIS A 54 6.62 -5.23 6.71
C HIS A 54 6.19 -4.04 5.82
N GLY A 55 4.98 -3.49 5.96
CA GLY A 55 4.51 -2.30 5.25
C GLY A 55 3.53 -1.45 6.06
N THR A 56 3.34 -0.18 5.68
CA THR A 56 2.35 0.71 6.34
C THR A 56 0.92 0.36 5.92
N ILE A 57 0.75 0.10 4.61
CA ILE A 57 -0.48 -0.38 3.97
C ILE A 57 -0.05 -1.56 3.09
N ASP A 58 -0.63 -2.74 3.31
CA ASP A 58 -0.41 -3.91 2.46
C ASP A 58 -1.49 -3.96 1.37
N LEU A 59 -1.06 -3.66 0.15
CA LEU A 59 -1.96 -3.51 -1.00
C LEU A 59 -2.29 -4.88 -1.58
N SER A 60 -3.54 -5.08 -2.02
CA SER A 60 -3.82 -6.24 -2.87
C SER A 60 -2.92 -6.24 -4.11
N LYS A 61 -2.62 -7.42 -4.66
CA LYS A 61 -1.81 -7.53 -5.90
C LYS A 61 -2.32 -6.63 -7.02
N GLU A 62 -3.63 -6.51 -7.16
CA GLU A 62 -4.28 -5.61 -8.12
C GLU A 62 -3.94 -4.13 -7.85
N ALA A 63 -4.10 -3.67 -6.60
CA ALA A 63 -3.76 -2.30 -6.20
C ALA A 63 -2.29 -1.98 -6.37
N PHE A 64 -1.41 -2.90 -5.97
CA PHE A 64 0.02 -2.75 -6.13
C PHE A 64 0.39 -2.63 -7.62
N SER A 65 -0.13 -3.54 -8.44
CA SER A 65 0.14 -3.58 -9.89
C SER A 65 -0.37 -2.33 -10.62
N ALA A 66 -1.38 -1.64 -10.08
CA ALA A 66 -1.89 -0.40 -10.65
C ALA A 66 -0.90 0.77 -10.52
N ILE A 67 -0.09 0.80 -9.45
CA ILE A 67 0.81 1.91 -9.15
C ILE A 67 2.30 1.57 -9.29
N ALA A 68 2.66 0.29 -9.31
CA ALA A 68 4.06 -0.15 -9.38
C ALA A 68 4.27 -1.51 -10.08
N ASN A 69 5.53 -1.82 -10.40
CA ASN A 69 5.97 -3.15 -10.84
C ASN A 69 5.93 -4.15 -9.66
N PRO A 70 5.11 -5.22 -9.72
CA PRO A 70 5.03 -6.24 -8.66
C PRO A 70 6.36 -6.89 -8.27
N ASP A 71 7.31 -7.00 -9.19
CA ASP A 71 8.64 -7.58 -8.92
C ASP A 71 9.44 -6.74 -7.91
N ALA A 72 9.07 -5.47 -7.71
CA ALA A 72 9.66 -4.65 -6.68
C ALA A 72 9.34 -5.19 -5.28
N GLY A 73 8.21 -5.87 -5.07
CA GLY A 73 7.76 -6.41 -3.78
C GLY A 73 7.40 -5.37 -2.71
N LYS A 74 8.20 -4.32 -2.56
CA LYS A 74 8.01 -3.22 -1.61
C LYS A 74 8.44 -1.88 -2.23
N ILE A 75 7.58 -0.88 -2.05
CA ILE A 75 7.76 0.46 -2.60
C ILE A 75 7.56 1.51 -1.51
N LYS A 76 8.10 2.71 -1.74
CA LYS A 76 7.77 3.91 -0.95
C LYS A 76 6.47 4.48 -1.50
N ILE A 77 5.55 4.85 -0.60
CA ILE A 77 4.25 5.39 -0.96
C ILE A 77 3.98 6.72 -0.27
N GLU A 78 3.21 7.56 -0.94
CA GLU A 78 2.39 8.60 -0.32
C GLU A 78 0.96 8.08 -0.20
N TYR A 79 0.28 8.43 0.89
CA TYR A 79 -1.11 8.05 1.09
C TYR A 79 -1.90 9.14 1.85
N THR A 80 -3.14 9.35 1.43
CA THR A 80 -4.06 10.33 2.04
C THR A 80 -5.44 9.69 2.20
N GLN A 81 -6.05 9.84 3.38
CA GLN A 81 -7.40 9.36 3.62
C GLN A 81 -8.42 10.17 2.79
N VAL A 82 -9.43 9.50 2.23
CA VAL A 82 -10.53 10.11 1.43
C VAL A 82 -11.90 9.74 1.95
#